data_AF-A0A914C7N1-F1
#
_entry.id   AF-A0A914C7N1-F1
#
_cell.length_a   1.000
_cell.length_b   1.000
_cell.length_c   1.000
_cell.angle_alpha   90.00
_cell.angle_beta   90.00
_cell.angle_gamma   90.00
#
_symmetry.space_group_name_H-M   'P 1'
#
loop_
_entity.id
_entity.type
_entity.pdbx_description
1 polymer ?
#
loop_
_entity_poly.entity_id
_entity_poly.type
_entity_poly.pdbx_seq_one_letter_code
_entity_poly.pdbx_strand_id
1 'polypeptide(L)'
;MFDSRREIERNSISLNYYQFVPYIMLIQTFLWYAPQAFWRFTSNSTVFNLDAIIGLRIKKKNKDDKKVSNMEYDLERFVLHVQQHIEYARKAQWLPWLVIYYLVTKWLYVATAFLQLTILCYFIGERDYFWGFKKFIDATSTGQWVQLKAFPYIAYCDAIQFEIAQPRLHTFQCVLPMNMLFDKVYIFLWFMIVFVLLISFLSAIYATLLFTIPWLKHRELCKILQLPMNSPKRRLVPVFLNKHLSMDGFLLLRILKENTGAVSAYEIAQLFWPKIEGF
;
A
#
# COMPACT_ATOMS: atom_id res chain seq x y z
N MET A 1 -16.98 40.34 -37.52
CA MET A 1 -17.14 40.58 -36.06
C MET A 1 -17.92 39.47 -35.34
N PHE A 2 -18.99 38.90 -35.93
CA PHE A 2 -19.67 37.71 -35.37
C PHE A 2 -18.86 36.40 -35.49
N ASP A 3 -17.99 36.29 -36.50
CA ASP A 3 -17.18 35.11 -36.77
C ASP A 3 -16.03 34.95 -35.75
N SER A 4 -15.32 36.04 -35.47
CA SER A 4 -14.21 36.10 -34.53
C SER A 4 -14.62 35.76 -33.08
N ARG A 5 -15.87 36.05 -32.69
CA ARG A 5 -16.37 35.75 -31.33
C ARG A 5 -16.67 34.26 -31.15
N ARG A 6 -17.07 33.54 -32.22
CA ARG A 6 -17.20 32.07 -32.22
C ARG A 6 -15.86 31.38 -32.21
N GLU A 7 -14.86 31.90 -32.93
CA GLU A 7 -13.48 31.37 -32.87
C GLU A 7 -12.86 31.51 -31.47
N ILE A 8 -13.10 32.63 -30.78
CA ILE A 8 -12.60 32.86 -29.41
C ILE A 8 -13.28 31.93 -28.38
N GLU A 9 -14.60 31.71 -28.47
CA GLU A 9 -15.30 30.74 -27.61
C GLU A 9 -14.92 29.27 -27.92
N ARG A 10 -14.73 28.92 -29.19
CA ARG A 10 -14.41 27.56 -29.64
C ARG A 10 -12.97 27.14 -29.31
N ASN A 11 -12.03 28.09 -29.22
CA ASN A 11 -10.64 27.84 -28.82
C ASN A 11 -10.45 27.60 -27.30
N SER A 12 -11.49 27.77 -26.47
CA SER A 12 -11.34 27.72 -25.01
C SER A 12 -11.18 26.32 -24.41
N ILE A 13 -11.45 25.24 -25.16
CA ILE A 13 -11.25 23.86 -24.71
C ILE A 13 -10.66 23.02 -25.85
N SER A 14 -9.37 23.20 -26.12
CA SER A 14 -8.64 22.24 -26.97
C SER A 14 -8.47 20.91 -26.20
N LEU A 15 -8.93 19.81 -26.80
CA LEU A 15 -8.92 18.46 -26.18
C LEU A 15 -7.53 17.79 -26.16
N ASN A 16 -6.46 18.57 -26.05
CA ASN A 16 -5.09 18.06 -26.10
C ASN A 16 -4.69 17.26 -24.86
N TYR A 17 -5.41 17.40 -23.74
CA TYR A 17 -5.13 16.66 -22.50
C TYR A 17 -5.37 15.14 -22.61
N TYR A 18 -6.20 14.69 -23.57
CA TYR A 18 -6.50 13.26 -23.77
C TYR A 18 -5.22 12.44 -24.08
N GLN A 19 -4.25 13.05 -24.77
CA GLN A 19 -2.96 12.40 -25.07
C GLN A 19 -2.17 12.08 -23.79
N PHE A 20 -2.41 12.83 -22.71
CA PHE A 20 -1.68 12.68 -21.46
C PHE A 20 -2.33 11.71 -20.47
N VAL A 21 -3.57 11.30 -20.70
CA VAL A 21 -4.30 10.36 -19.82
C VAL A 21 -3.50 9.08 -19.53
N PRO A 22 -2.94 8.36 -20.54
CA PRO A 22 -2.20 7.14 -20.27
C PRO A 22 -0.89 7.38 -19.50
N TYR A 23 -0.20 8.50 -19.78
CA TYR A 23 1.03 8.86 -19.07
C TYR A 23 0.77 9.20 -17.60
N ILE A 24 -0.33 9.89 -17.31
CA ILE A 24 -0.76 10.17 -15.93
C ILE A 24 -1.05 8.86 -15.20
N MET A 25 -1.79 7.92 -15.80
CA MET A 25 -2.06 6.61 -15.19
C MET A 25 -0.78 5.81 -14.91
N LEU A 26 0.21 5.90 -15.80
CA LEU A 26 1.51 5.26 -15.63
C LEU A 26 2.29 5.87 -14.45
N ILE A 27 2.30 7.19 -14.31
CA ILE A 27 2.87 7.88 -13.14
C ILE A 27 2.13 7.48 -11.85
N GLN A 28 0.79 7.43 -11.88
CA GLN A 28 -0.01 6.98 -10.76
C GLN A 28 0.35 5.55 -10.33
N THR A 29 0.63 4.66 -11.28
CA THR A 29 1.06 3.29 -10.99
C THR A 29 2.42 3.25 -10.29
N PHE A 30 3.38 4.07 -10.71
CA PHE A 30 4.68 4.17 -10.03
C PHE A 30 4.55 4.74 -8.62
N LEU A 31 3.69 5.74 -8.43
CA LEU A 31 3.41 6.29 -7.11
C LEU A 31 2.82 5.23 -6.17
N TRP A 32 1.95 4.33 -6.66
CA TRP A 32 1.45 3.19 -5.87
C TRP A 32 2.55 2.21 -5.43
N TYR A 33 3.62 2.06 -6.22
CA TYR A 33 4.75 1.19 -5.86
C TYR A 33 5.71 1.81 -4.84
N ALA A 34 5.70 3.14 -4.67
CA ALA A 34 6.65 3.85 -3.83
C ALA A 34 6.72 3.36 -2.37
N PRO A 35 5.61 3.10 -1.64
CA PRO A 35 5.67 2.61 -0.27
C PRO A 35 6.33 1.22 -0.16
N GLN A 36 6.07 0.35 -1.14
CA GLN A 36 6.68 -0.98 -1.19
C GLN A 36 8.18 -0.91 -1.47
N ALA A 37 8.59 -0.03 -2.38
CA ALA A 37 10.00 0.23 -2.66
C ALA A 37 10.71 0.76 -1.40
N PHE A 38 10.10 1.70 -0.68
CA PHE A 38 10.62 2.23 0.58
C PHE A 38 10.79 1.14 1.64
N TRP A 39 9.78 0.27 1.82
CA TRP A 39 9.87 -0.85 2.76
C TRP A 39 11.00 -1.81 2.40
N ARG A 40 11.12 -2.21 1.13
CA ARG A 40 12.19 -3.12 0.67
C ARG A 40 13.57 -2.52 0.87
N PHE A 41 13.73 -1.24 0.55
CA PHE A 41 15.00 -0.53 0.72
C PHE A 41 15.42 -0.45 2.20
N THR A 42 14.50 -0.07 3.07
CA THR A 42 14.76 0.06 4.51
C THR A 42 14.95 -1.31 5.19
N SER A 43 14.11 -2.29 4.88
CA SER A 43 14.21 -3.64 5.47
C SER A 43 15.50 -4.38 5.06
N ASN A 44 15.93 -4.28 3.80
CA ASN A 44 17.21 -4.85 3.35
C ASN A 44 18.43 -4.19 4.01
N SER A 45 18.30 -2.91 4.38
CA SER A 45 19.35 -2.18 5.09
C SER A 45 19.41 -2.57 6.57
N THR A 46 18.35 -3.18 7.10
CA THR A 46 18.37 -3.69 8.47
C THR A 46 19.05 -5.06 8.54
N VAL A 47 19.67 -5.34 9.68
CA VAL A 47 20.32 -6.61 10.04
C VAL A 47 19.39 -7.82 9.81
N PHE A 48 18.08 -7.60 9.86
CA PHE A 48 17.06 -8.61 9.62
C PHE A 48 16.84 -8.80 8.12
N ASN A 49 17.65 -9.63 7.47
CA ASN A 49 17.36 -10.12 6.11
C ASN A 49 16.09 -11.00 6.13
N LEU A 50 14.92 -10.36 6.21
CA LEU A 50 13.60 -10.98 6.29
C LEU A 50 13.35 -11.97 5.15
N ASP A 51 13.76 -11.60 3.94
CA ASP A 51 13.62 -12.42 2.73
C ASP A 51 14.48 -13.70 2.79
N ALA A 52 15.65 -13.64 3.42
CA ALA A 52 16.48 -14.82 3.62
C ALA A 52 15.82 -15.80 4.60
N ILE A 53 15.24 -15.31 5.71
CA ILE A 53 14.58 -16.15 6.72
C ILE A 53 13.32 -16.80 6.15
N ILE A 54 12.49 -16.02 5.48
CA ILE A 54 11.26 -16.50 4.84
C ILE A 54 11.64 -17.52 3.75
N GLY A 55 12.67 -17.23 2.94
CA GLY A 55 13.17 -18.12 1.90
C GLY A 55 13.76 -19.44 2.42
N LEU A 56 14.52 -19.41 3.51
CA LEU A 56 15.05 -20.61 4.17
C LEU A 56 13.90 -21.49 4.69
N ARG A 57 12.83 -20.89 5.22
CA ARG A 57 11.73 -21.65 5.80
C ARG A 57 10.75 -22.20 4.78
N ILE A 58 10.45 -21.45 3.71
CA ILE A 58 9.67 -21.98 2.60
C ILE A 58 10.36 -23.20 2.00
N LYS A 59 11.70 -23.22 1.95
CA LYS A 59 12.48 -24.39 1.54
C LYS A 59 12.33 -25.58 2.51
N LYS A 60 12.30 -25.36 3.84
CA LYS A 60 12.01 -26.41 4.85
C LYS A 60 10.66 -27.07 4.63
N LYS A 61 9.64 -26.27 4.34
CA LYS A 61 8.26 -26.77 4.15
C LYS A 61 8.12 -27.65 2.89
N ASN A 62 9.03 -27.49 1.91
CA ASN A 62 8.91 -28.09 0.58
C ASN A 62 9.85 -29.29 0.30
N LYS A 63 10.81 -29.68 1.16
CA LYS A 63 11.74 -30.79 0.86
C LYS A 63 12.20 -31.66 2.05
N ASP A 64 12.45 -32.92 1.70
CA ASP A 64 12.75 -34.12 2.50
C ASP A 64 13.94 -34.05 3.48
N ASP A 65 13.78 -34.81 4.57
CA ASP A 65 14.47 -34.82 5.87
C ASP A 65 16.02 -34.84 5.93
N LYS A 66 16.75 -35.01 4.82
CA LYS A 66 18.23 -35.21 4.88
C LYS A 66 19.09 -33.94 4.86
N LYS A 67 18.52 -32.75 4.64
CA LYS A 67 19.22 -31.44 4.70
C LYS A 67 18.84 -30.59 5.93
N VAL A 68 18.09 -31.17 6.87
CA VAL A 68 17.50 -30.45 8.00
C VAL A 68 18.55 -30.00 9.03
N SER A 69 19.64 -30.77 9.21
CA SER A 69 20.68 -30.46 10.21
C SER A 69 21.42 -29.15 9.95
N ASN A 70 21.77 -28.85 8.70
CA ASN A 70 22.45 -27.60 8.35
C ASN A 70 21.51 -26.40 8.47
N MET A 71 20.22 -26.61 8.24
CA MET A 71 19.23 -25.54 8.25
C MET A 71 18.78 -25.16 9.66
N GLU A 72 18.78 -26.12 10.59
CA GLU A 72 18.56 -25.88 12.02
C GLU A 72 19.74 -25.09 12.62
N TYR A 73 20.96 -25.43 12.23
CA TYR A 73 22.16 -24.66 12.58
C TYR A 73 22.13 -23.23 12.03
N ASP A 74 21.71 -23.03 10.77
CA ASP A 74 21.57 -21.68 10.19
C ASP A 74 20.51 -20.85 10.92
N LEU A 75 19.43 -21.49 11.39
CA LEU A 75 18.37 -20.83 12.15
C LEU A 75 18.84 -20.46 13.56
N GLU A 76 19.55 -21.34 14.25
CA GLU A 76 20.10 -21.09 15.58
C GLU A 76 21.15 -19.97 15.53
N ARG A 77 22.03 -19.99 14.52
CA ARG A 77 23.00 -18.92 14.25
C ARG A 77 22.32 -17.58 13.99
N PHE A 78 21.19 -17.59 13.27
CA PHE A 78 20.39 -16.39 13.04
C PHE A 78 19.76 -15.86 14.34
N VAL A 79 19.16 -16.74 15.16
CA VAL A 79 18.59 -16.38 16.47
C VAL A 79 19.66 -15.75 17.36
N LEU A 80 20.87 -16.33 17.40
CA LEU A 80 22.01 -15.78 18.12
C LEU A 80 22.43 -14.41 17.58
N HIS A 81 22.50 -14.23 16.27
CA HIS A 81 22.85 -12.95 15.66
C HIS A 81 21.81 -11.86 15.98
N VAL A 82 20.52 -12.21 15.94
CA VAL A 82 19.43 -11.33 16.34
C VAL A 82 19.52 -10.97 17.82
N GLN A 83 19.74 -11.94 18.70
CA GLN A 83 19.89 -11.70 20.13
C GLN A 83 21.07 -10.77 20.42
N GLN A 84 22.23 -10.99 19.80
CA GLN A 84 23.41 -10.13 19.92
C GLN A 84 23.11 -8.69 19.46
N HIS A 85 22.42 -8.53 18.33
CA HIS A 85 22.03 -7.21 17.85
C HIS A 85 21.03 -6.51 18.76
N ILE A 86 20.06 -7.25 19.31
CA ILE A 86 19.12 -6.72 20.29
C ILE A 86 19.86 -6.26 21.55
N GLU A 87 20.84 -7.04 22.03
CA GLU A 87 21.66 -6.64 23.18
C GLU A 87 22.52 -5.41 22.90
N TYR A 88 23.12 -5.33 21.72
CA TYR A 88 23.89 -4.17 21.27
C TYR A 88 23.02 -2.92 21.17
N ALA A 89 21.88 -3.01 20.47
CA ALA A 89 20.94 -1.91 20.31
C ALA A 89 20.39 -1.43 21.66
N ARG A 90 20.14 -2.36 22.59
CA ARG A 90 19.70 -2.05 23.96
C ARG A 90 20.79 -1.32 24.75
N LYS A 91 22.04 -1.79 24.70
CA LYS A 91 23.20 -1.14 25.35
C LYS A 91 23.45 0.26 24.79
N ALA A 92 23.27 0.43 23.49
CA ALA A 92 23.42 1.72 22.81
C ALA A 92 22.18 2.63 22.97
N GLN A 93 21.11 2.18 23.64
CA GLN A 93 19.81 2.87 23.76
C GLN A 93 19.22 3.31 22.41
N TRP A 94 19.49 2.57 21.34
CA TRP A 94 18.97 2.90 20.02
C TRP A 94 17.46 2.61 19.95
N LEU A 95 16.74 3.51 19.29
CA LEU A 95 15.33 3.30 18.98
C LEU A 95 15.15 2.09 18.06
N PRO A 96 14.00 1.38 18.16
CA PRO A 96 13.67 0.27 17.27
C PRO A 96 13.39 0.79 15.85
N TRP A 97 14.46 1.01 15.07
CA TRP A 97 14.39 1.60 13.73
C TRP A 97 13.52 0.79 12.77
N LEU A 98 13.52 -0.55 12.88
CA LEU A 98 12.71 -1.41 12.02
C LEU A 98 11.21 -1.18 12.26
N VAL A 99 10.79 -1.08 13.53
CA VAL A 99 9.40 -0.75 13.87
C VAL A 99 9.01 0.64 13.35
N ILE A 100 9.90 1.62 13.47
CA ILE A 100 9.66 2.98 12.96
C ILE A 100 9.49 2.95 11.44
N TYR A 101 10.39 2.31 10.70
CA TYR A 101 10.28 2.20 9.24
C TYR A 101 9.00 1.46 8.81
N TYR A 102 8.59 0.43 9.54
CA TYR A 102 7.34 -0.28 9.29
C TYR A 102 6.11 0.61 9.50
N LEU A 103 6.05 1.35 10.61
CA LEU A 103 4.96 2.28 10.88
C LEU A 103 4.92 3.41 9.84
N VAL A 104 6.07 3.98 9.50
CA VAL A 104 6.19 4.99 8.44
C VAL A 104 5.68 4.44 7.11
N THR A 105 6.05 3.21 6.74
CA THR A 105 5.56 2.55 5.54
C THR A 105 4.03 2.45 5.53
N LYS A 106 3.42 2.04 6.65
CA LYS A 106 1.96 1.93 6.76
C LYS A 106 1.25 3.28 6.56
N TRP A 107 1.77 4.34 7.15
CA TRP A 107 1.25 5.69 6.93
C TRP A 107 1.54 6.22 5.52
N LEU A 108 2.66 5.82 4.92
CA LEU A 108 3.03 6.18 3.55
C LEU A 108 2.04 5.57 2.54
N TYR A 109 1.52 4.36 2.78
CA TYR A 109 0.41 3.81 1.98
C TYR A 109 -0.85 4.68 2.05
N VAL A 110 -1.22 5.17 3.24
CA VAL A 110 -2.37 6.09 3.41
C VAL A 110 -2.14 7.41 2.68
N ALA A 111 -0.95 8.00 2.87
CA ALA A 111 -0.57 9.25 2.20
C ALA A 111 -0.57 9.09 0.68
N THR A 112 -0.09 7.95 0.17
CA THR A 112 -0.12 7.64 -1.28
C THR A 112 -1.55 7.52 -1.78
N ALA A 113 -2.42 6.78 -1.09
CA ALA A 113 -3.82 6.66 -1.48
C ALA A 113 -4.55 8.03 -1.50
N PHE A 114 -4.27 8.89 -0.50
CA PHE A 114 -4.80 10.25 -0.47
C PHE A 114 -4.26 11.11 -1.63
N LEU A 115 -2.96 11.03 -1.92
CA LEU A 115 -2.34 11.70 -3.06
C LEU A 115 -2.96 11.25 -4.40
N GLN A 116 -3.28 9.97 -4.55
CA GLN A 116 -3.93 9.46 -5.75
C GLN A 116 -5.34 10.04 -5.90
N LEU A 117 -6.08 10.15 -4.80
CA LEU A 117 -7.40 10.76 -4.77
C LEU A 117 -7.34 12.25 -5.12
N THR A 118 -6.34 12.99 -4.64
CA THR A 118 -6.17 14.43 -4.97
C THR A 118 -5.81 14.62 -6.44
N ILE A 119 -4.90 13.81 -6.99
CA ILE A 119 -4.57 13.82 -8.43
C ILE A 119 -5.82 13.57 -9.27
N LEU A 120 -6.65 12.59 -8.86
CA LEU A 120 -7.89 12.26 -9.55
C LEU A 120 -8.89 13.43 -9.56
N CYS A 121 -9.09 14.09 -8.42
CA CYS A 121 -9.99 15.24 -8.32
C CYS A 121 -9.49 16.43 -9.15
N TYR A 122 -8.19 16.72 -9.09
CA TYR A 122 -7.57 17.77 -9.89
C TYR A 122 -7.72 17.50 -11.40
N PHE A 123 -7.48 16.26 -11.84
CA PHE A 123 -7.57 15.89 -13.24
C PHE A 123 -8.99 16.02 -13.80
N ILE A 124 -10.00 15.64 -13.01
CA ILE A 124 -11.41 15.73 -13.41
C ILE A 124 -11.93 17.19 -13.33
N GLY A 125 -11.23 18.07 -12.60
CA GLY A 125 -11.64 19.46 -12.41
C GLY A 125 -12.82 19.63 -11.44
N GLU A 126 -13.07 18.62 -10.60
CA GLU A 126 -14.09 18.67 -9.54
C GLU A 126 -13.40 18.97 -8.20
N ARG A 127 -13.97 19.90 -7.42
CA ARG A 127 -13.37 20.37 -6.15
C ARG A 127 -13.69 19.46 -4.96
N ASP A 128 -14.69 18.59 -5.09
CA ASP A 128 -15.22 17.78 -4.00
C ASP A 128 -14.58 16.38 -4.01
N TYR A 129 -13.92 15.95 -2.93
CA TYR A 129 -13.35 14.59 -2.84
C TYR A 129 -14.38 13.46 -2.99
N PHE A 130 -15.65 13.74 -2.66
CA PHE A 130 -16.78 12.79 -2.72
C PHE A 130 -17.57 12.86 -4.03
N TRP A 131 -17.00 13.48 -5.09
CA TRP A 131 -17.66 13.62 -6.39
C TRP A 131 -18.15 12.27 -6.95
N GLY A 132 -17.41 11.18 -6.74
CA GLY A 132 -17.78 9.85 -7.24
C GLY A 132 -19.09 9.32 -6.64
N PHE A 133 -19.29 9.47 -5.33
CA PHE A 133 -20.56 9.12 -4.68
C PHE A 133 -21.72 9.97 -5.19
N LYS A 134 -21.52 11.28 -5.34
CA LYS A 134 -22.56 12.18 -5.84
C LYS A 134 -23.03 11.76 -7.23
N LYS A 135 -22.10 11.47 -8.14
CA LYS A 135 -22.41 10.99 -9.49
C LYS A 135 -23.14 9.66 -9.49
N PHE A 136 -22.80 8.76 -8.57
CA PHE A 136 -23.49 7.47 -8.42
C PHE A 136 -24.93 7.62 -7.91
N ILE A 137 -25.15 8.50 -6.93
CA ILE A 137 -26.49 8.81 -6.41
C ILE A 137 -27.33 9.49 -7.50
N ASP A 138 -26.77 10.48 -8.19
CA ASP A 138 -27.44 11.19 -9.28
C ASP A 138 -27.83 10.23 -10.42
N ALA A 139 -26.94 9.29 -10.78
CA ALA A 139 -27.22 8.27 -11.79
C ALA A 139 -28.35 7.31 -11.37
N THR A 140 -28.41 6.94 -10.09
CA THR A 140 -29.48 6.08 -9.55
C THR A 140 -30.82 6.81 -9.49
N SER A 141 -30.81 8.11 -9.17
CA SER A 141 -32.02 8.93 -9.06
C SER A 141 -32.61 9.31 -10.41
N THR A 142 -31.77 9.68 -11.37
CA THR A 142 -32.21 10.18 -12.69
C THR A 142 -32.32 9.09 -13.75
N GLY A 143 -31.77 7.89 -13.50
CA GLY A 143 -31.69 6.80 -14.48
C GLY A 143 -30.74 7.09 -15.64
N GLN A 144 -30.04 8.23 -15.64
CA GLN A 144 -29.09 8.62 -16.68
C GLN A 144 -27.70 8.80 -16.08
N TRP A 145 -26.69 8.21 -16.73
CA TRP A 145 -25.30 8.38 -16.32
C TRP A 145 -24.85 9.82 -16.59
N VAL A 146 -24.56 10.56 -15.52
CA VAL A 146 -24.04 11.93 -15.63
C VAL A 146 -22.60 11.90 -16.13
N GLN A 147 -22.40 12.40 -17.35
CA GLN A 147 -21.11 12.53 -17.99
C GLN A 147 -20.17 13.45 -17.20
N LEU A 148 -18.89 13.09 -17.10
CA LEU A 148 -17.87 13.97 -16.54
C LEU A 148 -17.60 15.14 -17.50
N LYS A 149 -17.54 16.36 -16.96
CA LYS A 149 -17.21 17.56 -17.73
C LYS A 149 -15.83 17.47 -18.38
N ALA A 150 -14.91 16.80 -17.72
CA ALA A 150 -13.57 16.54 -18.23
C ALA A 150 -13.53 15.56 -19.40
N PHE A 151 -14.64 14.89 -19.78
CA PHE A 151 -14.63 13.89 -20.86
C PHE A 151 -15.82 14.08 -21.83
N PRO A 152 -15.71 14.95 -22.86
CA PRO A 152 -16.72 15.09 -23.90
C PRO A 152 -16.78 13.88 -24.84
N TYR A 153 -18.00 13.40 -25.15
CA TYR A 153 -18.22 12.30 -26.10
C TYR A 153 -18.21 12.75 -27.56
N ILE A 154 -18.44 14.05 -27.79
CA ILE A 154 -18.54 14.65 -29.12
C ILE A 154 -17.57 15.83 -29.17
N ALA A 155 -16.77 15.90 -30.22
CA ALA A 155 -15.89 17.02 -30.51
C ALA A 155 -16.15 17.54 -31.93
N TYR A 156 -15.82 18.81 -32.18
CA TYR A 156 -15.85 19.40 -33.52
C TYR A 156 -14.43 19.52 -34.05
N CYS A 157 -14.19 18.96 -35.22
CA CYS A 157 -12.90 19.04 -35.92
C CYS A 157 -13.05 19.98 -37.12
N ASP A 158 -12.20 21.00 -37.16
CA ASP A 158 -12.16 21.96 -38.25
C ASP A 158 -11.06 21.56 -39.24
N ALA A 159 -11.45 21.19 -40.46
CA ALA A 159 -10.56 20.85 -41.55
C ALA A 159 -10.55 21.99 -42.58
N ILE A 160 -9.36 22.48 -42.91
CA ILE A 160 -9.19 23.52 -43.93
C ILE A 160 -8.95 22.82 -45.26
N GLN A 161 -9.85 23.03 -46.22
CA GLN A 161 -9.68 22.58 -47.60
C GLN A 161 -9.17 23.75 -48.44
N PHE A 162 -8.00 23.58 -49.06
CA PHE A 162 -7.42 24.59 -49.94
C PHE A 162 -8.03 24.46 -51.34
N GLU A 163 -8.88 25.41 -51.72
CA GLU A 163 -9.33 25.57 -53.11
C GLU A 163 -8.46 26.64 -53.81
N ILE A 164 -8.40 26.62 -55.15
CA ILE A 164 -7.48 27.43 -55.98
C ILE A 164 -7.59 28.95 -55.72
N ALA A 165 -8.74 29.42 -55.21
CA ALA A 165 -8.99 30.84 -54.94
C ALA A 165 -9.01 31.21 -53.45
N GLN A 166 -9.68 30.42 -52.60
CA GLN A 166 -9.82 30.73 -51.17
C GLN A 166 -9.87 29.43 -50.33
N PRO A 167 -9.23 29.39 -49.14
CA PRO A 167 -9.36 28.27 -48.23
C PRO A 167 -10.77 28.22 -47.63
N ARG A 168 -11.39 27.03 -47.63
CA ARG A 168 -12.71 26.80 -47.06
C ARG A 168 -12.62 25.98 -45.79
N LEU A 169 -13.25 26.46 -44.71
CA LEU A 169 -13.31 25.77 -43.43
C LEU A 169 -14.50 24.80 -43.41
N HIS A 170 -14.23 23.52 -43.18
CA HIS A 170 -15.24 22.49 -42.99
C HIS A 170 -15.21 21.98 -41.55
N THR A 171 -16.36 21.97 -40.89
CA THR A 171 -16.50 21.51 -39.50
C THR A 171 -17.17 20.15 -39.48
N PHE A 172 -16.49 19.13 -38.96
CA PHE A 172 -17.03 17.78 -38.81
C PHE A 172 -17.32 17.47 -37.34
N GLN A 173 -18.37 16.70 -37.09
CA GLN A 173 -18.67 16.18 -35.76
C GLN A 173 -17.99 14.81 -35.59
N CYS A 174 -17.06 14.73 -34.63
CA CYS A 174 -16.34 13.51 -34.31
C CYS A 174 -16.86 12.91 -33.00
N VAL A 175 -17.05 11.60 -32.98
CA VAL A 175 -17.37 10.84 -31.75
C VAL A 175 -16.07 10.31 -31.16
N LEU A 176 -15.90 10.45 -29.84
CA LEU A 176 -14.69 10.05 -29.12
C LEU A 176 -14.97 8.80 -28.27
N PRO A 177 -14.92 7.59 -28.85
CA PRO A 177 -15.27 6.35 -28.13
C PRO A 177 -14.33 6.09 -26.94
N MET A 178 -13.06 6.46 -27.05
CA MET A 178 -12.11 6.31 -25.95
C MET A 178 -12.46 7.18 -24.74
N ASN A 179 -13.04 8.35 -24.97
CA ASN A 179 -13.42 9.25 -23.87
C ASN A 179 -14.65 8.74 -23.11
N MET A 180 -15.55 8.06 -23.82
CA MET A 180 -16.65 7.32 -23.19
C MET A 180 -16.13 6.20 -22.28
N LEU A 181 -15.05 5.51 -22.68
CA LEU A 181 -14.40 4.50 -21.85
C LEU A 181 -13.75 5.13 -20.61
N PHE A 182 -12.98 6.22 -20.78
CA PHE A 182 -12.32 6.88 -19.66
C PHE A 182 -13.31 7.45 -18.65
N ASP A 183 -14.43 8.01 -19.07
CA ASP A 183 -15.52 8.44 -18.17
C ASP A 183 -15.91 7.33 -17.18
N LYS A 184 -16.03 6.08 -17.64
CA LYS A 184 -16.40 4.94 -16.78
C LYS A 184 -15.23 4.41 -15.95
N VAL A 185 -14.04 4.32 -16.54
CA VAL A 185 -12.83 3.86 -15.84
C VAL A 185 -12.50 4.78 -14.66
N TYR A 186 -12.61 6.10 -14.83
CA TYR A 186 -12.30 7.07 -13.77
C TYR A 186 -13.30 7.02 -12.60
N ILE A 187 -14.59 6.80 -12.87
CA ILE A 187 -15.59 6.55 -11.82
C ILE A 187 -15.24 5.27 -11.04
N PHE A 188 -14.91 4.19 -11.75
CA PHE A 188 -14.51 2.93 -11.11
C PHE A 188 -13.23 3.07 -10.27
N LEU A 189 -12.22 3.77 -10.79
CA LEU A 189 -10.97 4.05 -10.09
C LEU A 189 -11.19 4.84 -8.80
N TRP A 190 -12.11 5.80 -8.79
CA TRP A 190 -12.47 6.55 -7.60
C TRP A 190 -12.93 5.63 -6.45
N PHE A 191 -13.85 4.70 -6.74
CA PHE A 191 -14.34 3.73 -5.76
C PHE A 191 -13.21 2.83 -5.25
N MET A 192 -12.34 2.37 -6.15
CA MET A 192 -11.20 1.52 -5.77
C MET A 192 -10.18 2.26 -4.90
N ILE A 193 -9.87 3.52 -5.20
CA ILE A 193 -8.94 4.33 -4.39
C ILE A 193 -9.52 4.57 -3.00
N VAL A 194 -10.81 4.90 -2.89
CA VAL A 194 -11.47 5.09 -1.59
C VAL A 194 -11.49 3.80 -0.78
N PHE A 195 -11.76 2.66 -1.41
CA PHE A 195 -11.70 1.35 -0.75
C PHE A 195 -10.30 1.02 -0.24
N VAL A 196 -9.26 1.21 -1.07
CA VAL A 196 -7.86 0.99 -0.67
C VAL A 196 -7.43 1.97 0.42
N LEU A 197 -7.87 3.23 0.38
CA LEU A 197 -7.62 4.23 1.42
C LEU A 197 -8.19 3.77 2.76
N LEU A 198 -9.44 3.29 2.78
CA LEU A 198 -10.09 2.79 3.99
C LEU A 198 -9.33 1.60 4.59
N ILE A 199 -9.00 0.59 3.78
CA ILE A 199 -8.26 -0.59 4.26
C ILE A 199 -6.86 -0.19 4.76
N SER A 200 -6.16 0.67 4.02
CA SER A 200 -4.82 1.13 4.39
C SER A 200 -4.85 1.93 5.70
N PHE A 201 -5.86 2.78 5.89
CA PHE A 201 -6.05 3.55 7.10
C PHE A 201 -6.33 2.66 8.32
N LEU A 202 -7.24 1.69 8.18
CA LEU A 202 -7.50 0.69 9.23
C LEU A 202 -6.24 -0.13 9.57
N SER A 203 -5.47 -0.53 8.55
CA SER A 203 -4.21 -1.25 8.74
C SER A 203 -3.16 -0.41 9.48
N ALA A 204 -3.04 0.88 9.13
CA ALA A 204 -2.11 1.80 9.77
C ALA A 204 -2.49 2.07 11.24
N ILE A 205 -3.78 2.31 11.52
CA ILE A 205 -4.29 2.47 12.89
C ILE A 205 -4.07 1.19 13.71
N TYR A 206 -4.39 0.02 13.16
CA TYR A 206 -4.17 -1.23 13.88
C TYR A 206 -2.69 -1.43 14.21
N ALA A 207 -1.79 -1.11 13.27
CA ALA A 207 -0.36 -1.19 13.50
C ALA A 207 0.09 -0.21 14.59
N THR A 208 -0.32 1.06 14.54
CA THR A 208 0.04 2.04 15.58
C THR A 208 -0.48 1.64 16.95
N LEU A 209 -1.76 1.25 17.05
CA LEU A 209 -2.36 0.79 18.31
C LEU A 209 -1.66 -0.46 18.88
N LEU A 210 -1.22 -1.39 18.03
CA LEU A 210 -0.49 -2.58 18.48
C LEU A 210 0.85 -2.24 19.11
N PHE A 211 1.58 -1.27 18.57
CA PHE A 211 2.89 -0.89 19.09
C PHE A 211 2.82 0.08 20.28
N THR A 212 1.75 0.89 20.39
CA THR A 212 1.56 1.82 21.52
C THR A 212 0.87 1.16 22.71
N ILE A 213 -0.14 0.30 22.50
CA ILE A 213 -0.94 -0.28 23.58
C ILE A 213 -0.30 -1.59 24.09
N PRO A 214 0.17 -1.64 25.36
CA PRO A 214 0.83 -2.83 25.91
C PRO A 214 -0.07 -4.07 25.98
N TRP A 215 -1.37 -3.88 26.24
CA TRP A 215 -2.33 -4.97 26.34
C TRP A 215 -2.55 -5.70 25.00
N LEU A 216 -2.69 -4.94 23.91
CA LEU A 216 -2.90 -5.50 22.57
C LEU A 216 -1.66 -6.29 22.11
N LYS A 217 -0.48 -5.71 22.37
CA LYS A 217 0.82 -6.34 22.14
C LYS A 217 0.97 -7.65 22.91
N HIS A 218 0.64 -7.65 24.20
CA HIS A 218 0.69 -8.85 25.05
C HIS A 218 -0.26 -9.93 24.55
N ARG A 219 -1.49 -9.56 24.16
CA ARG A 219 -2.49 -10.48 23.61
C ARG A 219 -2.01 -11.14 22.32
N GLU A 220 -1.45 -10.37 21.39
CA GLU A 220 -0.93 -10.92 20.14
C GLU A 220 0.29 -11.83 20.37
N LEU A 221 1.20 -11.46 21.28
CA LEU A 221 2.33 -12.30 21.62
C LEU A 221 1.90 -13.62 22.27
N CYS A 222 0.89 -13.60 23.15
CA CYS A 222 0.30 -14.82 23.72
C CYS A 222 -0.31 -15.74 22.64
N LYS A 223 -0.90 -15.16 21.58
CA LYS A 223 -1.41 -15.93 20.44
C LYS A 223 -0.28 -16.56 19.62
N ILE A 224 0.82 -15.83 19.41
CA ILE A 224 2.01 -16.37 18.70
C ILE A 224 2.62 -17.52 19.49
N LEU A 225 2.72 -17.36 20.81
CA LEU A 225 3.24 -18.38 21.74
C LEU A 225 2.22 -19.50 22.06
N GLN A 226 1.03 -19.49 21.44
CA GLN A 226 -0.03 -20.47 21.66
C GLN A 226 -0.34 -20.74 23.15
N LEU A 227 -0.22 -19.70 24.00
CA LEU A 227 -0.34 -19.86 25.45
C LEU A 227 -1.83 -19.90 25.87
N PRO A 228 -2.29 -20.96 26.56
CA PRO A 228 -3.67 -21.04 27.03
C PRO A 228 -3.97 -19.94 28.06
N MET A 229 -5.25 -19.55 28.16
CA MET A 229 -5.70 -18.41 28.99
C MET A 229 -5.27 -18.52 30.47
N ASN A 230 -5.22 -19.74 31.00
CA ASN A 230 -4.89 -20.01 32.41
C ASN A 230 -3.40 -20.28 32.67
N SER A 231 -2.52 -20.13 31.67
CA SER A 231 -1.10 -20.47 31.87
C SER A 231 -0.38 -19.41 32.75
N PRO A 232 0.36 -19.83 33.80
CA PRO A 232 1.15 -18.91 34.62
C PRO A 232 2.27 -18.23 33.81
N LYS A 233 2.70 -18.88 32.71
CA LYS A 233 3.69 -18.37 31.75
C LYS A 233 3.29 -17.03 31.11
N ARG A 234 2.00 -16.65 31.09
CA ARG A 234 1.54 -15.34 30.60
C ARG A 234 2.12 -14.15 31.36
N ARG A 235 2.47 -14.32 32.63
CA ARG A 235 3.10 -13.28 33.45
C ARG A 235 4.55 -13.01 33.04
N LEU A 236 5.22 -13.98 32.43
CA LEU A 236 6.60 -13.85 31.94
C LEU A 236 6.70 -13.22 30.54
N VAL A 237 5.60 -13.19 29.79
CA VAL A 237 5.53 -12.59 28.43
C VAL A 237 6.04 -11.14 28.37
N PRO A 238 5.66 -10.21 29.26
CA PRO A 238 6.20 -8.85 29.22
C PRO A 238 7.72 -8.80 29.52
N VAL A 239 8.21 -9.66 30.41
CA VAL A 239 9.65 -9.78 30.71
C VAL A 239 10.40 -10.33 29.51
N PHE A 240 9.86 -11.36 28.86
CA PHE A 240 10.40 -11.93 27.63
C PHE A 240 10.49 -10.88 26.52
N LEU A 241 9.41 -10.12 26.31
CA LEU A 241 9.35 -9.09 25.29
C LEU A 241 10.40 -8.00 25.53
N ASN A 242 10.46 -7.44 26.74
CA ASN A 242 11.37 -6.32 27.02
C ASN A 242 12.84 -6.76 27.12
N LYS A 243 13.10 -7.97 27.63
CA LYS A 243 14.46 -8.43 27.95
C LYS A 243 15.12 -9.20 26.80
N HIS A 244 14.37 -10.03 26.07
CA HIS A 244 14.94 -10.97 25.10
C HIS A 244 14.56 -10.65 23.65
N LEU A 245 13.32 -10.25 23.39
CA LEU A 245 12.82 -10.11 22.02
C LEU A 245 12.94 -8.67 21.46
N SER A 246 12.85 -7.65 22.33
CA SER A 246 12.71 -6.23 21.92
C SER A 246 11.49 -5.99 21.00
N MET A 247 11.24 -4.72 20.66
CA MET A 247 10.12 -4.35 19.78
C MET A 247 10.36 -4.79 18.33
N ASP A 248 11.61 -4.77 17.87
CA ASP A 248 11.98 -5.21 16.52
C ASP A 248 11.81 -6.74 16.35
N GLY A 249 12.19 -7.53 17.35
CA GLY A 249 11.97 -8.99 17.32
C GLY A 249 10.49 -9.36 17.39
N PHE A 250 9.66 -8.56 18.07
CA PHE A 250 8.20 -8.74 18.04
C PHE A 250 7.62 -8.51 16.65
N LEU A 251 8.05 -7.45 15.95
CA LEU A 251 7.66 -7.23 14.56
C LEU A 251 8.13 -8.37 13.65
N LEU A 252 9.36 -8.86 13.84
CA LEU A 252 9.91 -9.98 13.09
C LEU A 252 9.06 -11.25 13.26
N LEU A 253 8.71 -11.63 14.50
CA LEU A 253 7.85 -12.79 14.77
C LEU A 253 6.46 -12.64 14.14
N ARG A 254 5.93 -11.41 14.11
CA ARG A 254 4.65 -11.13 13.45
C ARG A 254 4.75 -11.33 11.93
N ILE A 255 5.76 -10.75 11.28
CA ILE A 255 5.96 -10.89 9.83
C ILE A 255 6.18 -12.38 9.48
N LEU A 256 6.94 -13.09 10.31
CA LEU A 256 7.17 -14.52 10.15
C LEU A 256 5.87 -15.33 10.27
N LYS A 257 5.00 -15.01 11.23
CA LYS A 257 3.68 -15.66 11.39
C LYS A 257 2.82 -15.46 10.15
N GLU A 258 2.78 -14.23 9.62
CA GLU A 258 1.98 -13.89 8.44
C GLU A 258 2.48 -14.61 7.17
N ASN A 259 3.79 -14.79 7.01
CA ASN A 259 4.37 -15.43 5.81
C ASN A 259 4.54 -16.96 5.89
N THR A 260 4.84 -17.51 7.08
CA THR A 260 5.22 -18.94 7.23
C THR A 260 4.23 -19.77 8.04
N GLY A 261 3.20 -19.14 8.62
CA GLY A 261 2.17 -19.77 9.43
C GLY A 261 2.42 -19.70 10.95
N ALA A 262 1.40 -20.03 11.73
CA ALA A 262 1.41 -19.88 13.19
C ALA A 262 2.26 -20.93 13.93
N VAL A 263 2.24 -22.19 13.48
CA VAL A 263 3.08 -23.29 14.05
C VAL A 263 4.54 -22.96 13.84
N SER A 264 4.85 -22.51 12.64
CA SER A 264 6.15 -22.01 12.27
C SER A 264 6.61 -20.88 13.21
N ALA A 265 5.85 -19.80 13.32
CA ALA A 265 6.25 -18.69 14.20
C ALA A 265 6.44 -19.12 15.66
N TYR A 266 5.68 -20.12 16.13
CA TYR A 266 5.81 -20.68 17.48
C TYR A 266 7.16 -21.35 17.71
N GLU A 267 7.64 -22.23 16.82
CA GLU A 267 8.95 -22.89 16.94
C GLU A 267 10.10 -21.87 17.09
N ILE A 268 10.06 -20.80 16.28
CA ILE A 268 11.09 -19.75 16.33
C ILE A 268 10.95 -18.93 17.62
N ALA A 269 9.72 -18.62 18.03
CA ALA A 269 9.47 -17.94 19.29
C ALA A 269 9.96 -18.76 20.50
N GLN A 270 9.90 -20.09 20.44
CA GLN A 270 10.46 -20.98 21.46
C GLN A 270 11.99 -20.94 21.50
N LEU A 271 12.69 -20.84 20.36
CA LEU A 271 14.14 -20.66 20.34
C LEU A 271 14.57 -19.34 21.00
N PHE A 272 13.78 -18.28 20.80
CA PHE A 272 14.03 -17.00 21.47
C PHE A 272 13.70 -17.04 22.95
N TRP A 273 12.70 -17.83 23.36
CA TRP A 273 12.33 -18.03 24.75
C TRP A 273 13.45 -18.84 25.41
N PRO A 274 14.35 -18.23 26.21
CA PRO A 274 15.31 -19.04 26.93
C PRO A 274 14.54 -20.09 27.74
N LYS A 275 15.15 -21.21 28.09
CA LYS A 275 14.61 -22.06 29.15
C LYS A 275 14.57 -21.23 30.43
N ILE A 276 13.51 -20.44 30.62
CA ILE A 276 13.21 -19.68 31.85
C ILE A 276 12.65 -20.71 32.85
N GLU A 277 13.37 -21.80 33.04
CA GLU A 277 13.11 -22.88 34.01
C GLU A 277 14.02 -22.71 35.24
N GLY A 278 14.61 -21.53 35.42
CA GLY A 278 15.46 -21.18 36.56
C GLY A 278 14.81 -20.21 37.56
N PHE A 279 13.49 -20.24 37.72
CA PHE A 279 12.74 -19.63 38.84
C PHE A 279 11.50 -20.46 39.15
#